data_AF-A0A453NAX9-F1
#
_entry.id   AF-A0A453NAX9-F1
#
_cell.length_a   1.000
_cell.length_b   1.000
_cell.length_c   1.000
_cell.angle_alpha   90.00
_cell.angle_beta   90.00
_cell.angle_gamma   90.00
#
_symmetry.space_group_name_H-M   'P 1'
#
loop_
_entity.id
_entity.type
_entity.pdbx_description
1 polymer ?
#
loop_
_entity_poly.entity_id
_entity_poly.type
_entity_poly.pdbx_seq_one_letter_code
_entity_poly.pdbx_strand_id
1 'polypeptide(L)'
;SSSKGKKKDDKKDDDLSEEDLALKEQLELYVVRAQDVDPGVQRLALESMRQEIRSATSSMTSVPKPLKFLRPHYGTLKSYYETMPESELKKYMADILSVLALTMSAEGERESLRYRLLGSEGDIGSWGHEYVRNLAGEIAQEFQKRQGDDMPIDELMELVQQIVSFHMKHNAEPEAVDLLMEVEDLDLLVEHVDSTNYKRTCLYLTSSSR
;
A
#
# COMPACT_ATOMS: atom_id res chain seq x y z
N SER A 1 14.15 36.86 18.77
CA SER A 1 14.84 36.09 17.72
C SER A 1 14.02 34.89 17.33
N SER A 2 13.89 34.69 16.01
CA SER A 2 13.49 33.47 15.30
C SER A 2 12.03 32.97 15.40
N SER A 3 11.19 33.53 14.53
CA SER A 3 10.10 32.80 13.86
C SER A 3 10.31 32.91 12.35
N LYS A 4 10.90 31.89 11.72
CA LYS A 4 10.87 31.68 10.26
C LYS A 4 11.34 30.27 9.91
N GLY A 5 10.39 29.33 9.90
CA GLY A 5 10.60 27.93 9.52
C GLY A 5 9.39 27.28 8.87
N LYS A 6 8.45 28.06 8.31
CA LYS A 6 7.28 27.57 7.57
C LYS A 6 7.06 28.46 6.34
N LYS A 7 7.77 28.17 5.24
CA LYS A 7 7.51 28.76 3.91
C LYS A 7 8.36 28.07 2.82
N LYS A 8 8.30 26.74 2.73
CA LYS A 8 9.01 26.02 1.64
C LYS A 8 8.19 24.97 0.89
N ASP A 9 6.92 24.74 1.24
CA ASP A 9 6.04 23.82 0.48
C ASP A 9 5.09 24.55 -0.49
N ASP A 10 4.58 25.75 -0.17
CA ASP A 10 3.58 26.46 -1.02
C ASP A 10 4.10 27.01 -2.36
N LYS A 11 5.38 26.85 -2.71
CA LYS A 11 5.98 27.51 -3.89
C LYS A 11 6.18 26.61 -5.11
N LYS A 12 5.62 25.40 -5.10
CA LYS A 12 5.67 24.43 -6.21
C LYS A 12 4.31 24.16 -6.86
N ASP A 13 3.24 24.85 -6.45
CA ASP A 13 1.90 24.69 -7.02
C ASP A 13 1.69 25.53 -8.32
N ASP A 14 2.56 26.52 -8.60
CA ASP A 14 2.43 27.44 -9.75
C ASP A 14 2.87 26.85 -11.12
N ASP A 15 3.24 25.57 -11.18
CA ASP A 15 3.73 24.90 -12.41
C ASP A 15 2.97 23.58 -12.71
N LEU A 16 1.76 23.44 -12.16
CA LEU A 16 0.86 22.33 -12.50
C LEU A 16 0.15 22.64 -13.82
N SER A 17 0.04 21.65 -14.71
CA SER A 17 -0.80 21.76 -15.91
C SER A 17 -2.27 21.91 -15.50
N GLU A 18 -3.11 22.45 -16.38
CA GLU A 18 -4.57 22.54 -16.14
C GLU A 18 -5.18 21.16 -15.81
N GLU A 19 -4.68 20.09 -16.45
CA GLU A 19 -5.09 18.71 -16.18
C GLU A 19 -4.73 18.25 -14.77
N ASP A 20 -3.53 18.60 -14.29
CA ASP A 20 -3.07 18.24 -12.95
C ASP A 20 -3.82 19.01 -11.86
N LEU A 21 -4.15 20.27 -12.13
CA LEU A 21 -4.94 21.10 -11.23
C LEU A 21 -6.37 20.53 -11.09
N ALA A 22 -7.00 20.16 -12.22
CA ALA A 22 -8.30 19.53 -12.22
C ALA A 22 -8.29 18.20 -11.44
N LEU A 23 -7.25 17.38 -11.61
CA LEU A 23 -7.10 16.14 -10.85
C LEU A 23 -6.95 16.41 -9.35
N LYS A 24 -6.15 17.41 -8.96
CA LYS A 24 -5.99 17.82 -7.55
C LYS A 24 -7.33 18.24 -6.95
N GLU A 25 -8.06 19.15 -7.60
CA GLU A 25 -9.38 19.62 -7.15
C GLU A 25 -10.40 18.49 -7.04
N GLN A 26 -10.38 17.53 -7.98
CA GLN A 26 -11.25 16.37 -7.95
C GLN A 26 -10.95 15.44 -6.77
N LEU A 27 -9.67 15.17 -6.48
CA LEU A 27 -9.24 14.36 -5.34
C LEU A 27 -9.59 15.05 -4.01
N GLU A 28 -9.39 16.36 -3.92
CA GLU A 28 -9.79 17.16 -2.75
C GLU A 28 -11.31 17.10 -2.53
N LEU A 29 -12.10 17.17 -3.60
CA LEU A 29 -13.55 17.01 -3.54
C LEU A 29 -13.94 15.61 -3.05
N TYR A 30 -13.24 14.55 -3.47
CA TYR A 30 -13.46 13.20 -2.95
C TYR A 30 -13.14 13.08 -1.47
N VAL A 31 -12.09 13.73 -0.97
CA VAL A 31 -11.76 13.76 0.46
C VAL A 31 -12.89 14.40 1.27
N VAL A 32 -13.49 15.47 0.76
CA VAL A 32 -14.64 16.12 1.41
C VAL A 32 -15.86 15.20 1.38
N ARG A 33 -16.19 14.63 0.22
CA ARG A 33 -17.37 13.76 0.05
C ARG A 33 -17.24 12.41 0.77
N ALA A 34 -16.03 11.92 0.98
CA ALA A 34 -15.78 10.73 1.80
C ALA A 34 -16.16 10.94 3.28
N GLN A 35 -16.32 12.19 3.71
CA GLN A 35 -16.76 12.58 5.05
C GLN A 35 -18.23 13.03 5.10
N ASP A 36 -18.99 12.80 4.01
CA ASP A 36 -20.40 13.16 3.94
C ASP A 36 -21.25 12.28 4.87
N VAL A 37 -22.39 12.83 5.30
CA VAL A 37 -23.37 12.13 6.13
C VAL A 37 -24.17 11.10 5.34
N ASP A 38 -24.31 11.29 4.01
CA ASP A 38 -24.96 10.33 3.13
C ASP A 38 -24.01 9.18 2.77
N PRO A 39 -24.30 7.93 3.20
CA PRO A 39 -23.48 6.77 2.88
C PRO A 39 -23.35 6.52 1.37
N GLY A 40 -24.34 6.91 0.56
CA GLY A 40 -24.28 6.77 -0.90
C GLY A 40 -23.23 7.69 -1.53
N VAL A 41 -23.19 8.95 -1.07
CA VAL A 41 -22.18 9.94 -1.50
C VAL A 41 -20.79 9.53 -1.01
N GLN A 42 -20.69 9.12 0.26
CA GLN A 42 -19.45 8.63 0.85
C GLN A 42 -18.89 7.44 0.05
N ARG A 43 -19.74 6.44 -0.25
CA ARG A 43 -19.35 5.26 -1.01
C ARG A 43 -18.81 5.63 -2.39
N LEU A 44 -19.53 6.46 -3.14
CA LEU A 44 -19.14 6.85 -4.49
C LEU A 44 -17.79 7.58 -4.48
N ALA A 45 -17.55 8.45 -3.49
CA ALA A 45 -16.30 9.18 -3.35
C ALA A 45 -15.13 8.24 -3.04
N LEU A 46 -15.31 7.28 -2.11
CA LEU A 46 -14.28 6.30 -1.78
C LEU A 46 -13.97 5.37 -2.96
N GLU A 47 -14.99 4.83 -3.63
CA GLU A 47 -14.80 3.96 -4.80
C GLU A 47 -14.08 4.70 -5.94
N SER A 48 -14.46 5.95 -6.20
CA SER A 48 -13.83 6.79 -7.22
C SER A 48 -12.37 7.10 -6.85
N MET A 49 -12.08 7.46 -5.60
CA MET A 49 -10.72 7.70 -5.12
C MET A 49 -9.84 6.44 -5.25
N ARG A 50 -10.37 5.27 -4.88
CA ARG A 50 -9.66 3.98 -5.06
C ARG A 50 -9.32 3.74 -6.53
N GLN A 51 -10.27 3.99 -7.43
CA GLN A 51 -10.07 3.80 -8.87
C GLN A 51 -8.97 4.72 -9.42
N GLU A 52 -8.99 6.01 -9.06
CA GLU A 52 -7.98 6.99 -9.48
C GLU A 52 -6.58 6.60 -8.99
N ILE A 53 -6.46 6.21 -7.72
CA ILE A 53 -5.18 5.76 -7.14
C ILE A 53 -4.67 4.52 -7.89
N ARG A 54 -5.51 3.48 -8.06
CA ARG A 54 -5.12 2.24 -8.74
C ARG A 54 -4.69 2.47 -10.20
N SER A 55 -5.43 3.31 -10.91
CA SER A 55 -5.11 3.64 -12.30
C SER A 55 -3.76 4.38 -12.42
N ALA A 56 -3.40 5.16 -11.41
CA ALA A 56 -2.13 5.89 -11.41
C ALA A 56 -0.96 5.06 -10.90
N THR A 57 -1.18 4.11 -9.98
CA THR A 57 -0.12 3.24 -9.43
C THR A 57 0.24 2.07 -10.35
N SER A 58 -0.60 1.73 -11.33
CA SER A 58 -0.25 0.74 -12.36
C SER A 58 0.84 1.22 -13.34
N SER A 59 1.13 2.52 -13.35
CA SER A 59 2.18 3.10 -14.21
C SER A 59 3.54 3.05 -13.51
N MET A 60 4.55 2.49 -14.19
CA MET A 60 5.95 2.38 -13.74
C MET A 60 6.68 3.74 -13.77
N THR A 61 6.07 4.75 -13.17
CA THR A 61 6.56 6.13 -13.08
C THR A 61 6.82 6.49 -11.61
N SER A 62 7.66 7.51 -11.36
CA SER A 62 7.88 8.07 -10.02
C SER A 62 6.57 8.32 -9.27
N VAL A 63 6.60 8.34 -7.92
CA VAL A 63 5.45 8.56 -7.00
C VAL A 63 4.22 9.18 -7.71
N PRO A 64 3.14 8.41 -7.90
CA PRO A 64 1.97 8.84 -8.66
C PRO A 64 1.40 10.17 -8.18
N LYS A 65 0.93 11.00 -9.12
CA LYS A 65 0.35 12.31 -8.81
C LYS A 65 -0.82 12.23 -7.82
N PRO A 66 -1.74 11.26 -7.90
CA PRO A 66 -2.80 11.13 -6.90
C PRO A 66 -2.29 10.97 -5.46
N LEU A 67 -1.21 10.21 -5.25
CA LEU A 67 -0.60 10.09 -3.91
C LEU A 67 0.00 11.41 -3.44
N LYS A 68 0.63 12.18 -4.35
CA LYS A 68 1.16 13.51 -4.03
C LYS A 68 0.07 14.50 -3.66
N PHE A 69 -1.07 14.47 -4.35
CA PHE A 69 -2.19 15.38 -4.07
C PHE A 69 -2.98 14.97 -2.82
N LEU A 70 -3.06 13.68 -2.51
CA LEU A 70 -3.72 13.19 -1.29
C LEU A 70 -2.83 13.28 -0.04
N ARG A 71 -1.51 13.46 -0.18
CA ARG A 71 -0.55 13.61 0.93
C ARG A 71 -1.02 14.59 2.02
N PRO A 72 -1.43 15.84 1.71
CA PRO A 72 -1.86 16.79 2.73
C PRO A 72 -3.11 16.36 3.49
N HIS A 73 -3.91 15.47 2.89
CA HIS A 73 -5.19 15.00 3.42
C HIS A 73 -5.08 13.71 4.24
N TYR A 74 -3.91 13.05 4.25
CA TYR A 74 -3.71 11.78 4.97
C TYR A 74 -4.12 11.87 6.45
N GLY A 75 -3.69 12.93 7.15
CA GLY A 75 -4.05 13.15 8.55
C GLY A 75 -5.55 13.36 8.78
N THR A 76 -6.23 14.03 7.85
CA THR A 76 -7.69 14.25 7.88
C THR A 76 -8.44 12.93 7.68
N LEU A 77 -8.08 12.16 6.66
CA LEU A 77 -8.68 10.86 6.37
C LEU A 77 -8.47 9.88 7.53
N LYS A 78 -7.26 9.84 8.10
CA LYS A 78 -6.94 9.03 9.29
C LYS A 78 -7.77 9.42 10.50
N SER A 79 -7.91 10.72 10.77
CA SER A 79 -8.74 11.21 11.89
C SER A 79 -10.21 10.85 11.71
N TYR A 80 -10.72 10.91 10.49
CA TYR A 80 -12.09 10.51 10.18
C TYR A 80 -12.30 8.99 10.26
N TYR A 81 -11.33 8.19 9.82
CA TYR A 81 -11.39 6.73 9.92
C TYR A 81 -11.65 6.24 11.36
N GLU A 82 -11.03 6.89 12.35
CA GLU A 82 -11.22 6.56 13.77
C GLU A 82 -12.63 6.86 14.29
N THR A 83 -13.38 7.76 13.65
CA THR A 83 -14.78 8.07 14.03
C THR A 83 -15.80 7.22 13.28
N MET A 84 -15.38 6.51 12.23
CA MET A 84 -16.28 5.68 11.43
C MET A 84 -16.70 4.41 12.18
N PRO A 85 -18.00 4.03 12.11
CA PRO A 85 -18.45 2.74 12.60
C PRO A 85 -17.93 1.61 11.71
N GLU A 86 -17.80 0.41 12.29
CA GLU A 86 -17.45 -0.81 11.55
C GLU A 86 -18.44 -1.03 10.41
N SER A 87 -17.95 -0.91 9.17
CA SER A 87 -18.75 -0.93 7.96
C SER A 87 -17.86 -1.19 6.75
N GLU A 88 -18.45 -1.58 5.63
CA GLU A 88 -17.73 -1.74 4.36
C GLU A 88 -17.05 -0.44 3.91
N LEU A 89 -17.64 0.72 4.25
CA LEU A 89 -17.05 2.03 3.94
C LEU A 89 -15.78 2.29 4.76
N LYS A 90 -15.75 1.82 6.02
CA LYS A 90 -14.55 1.88 6.86
C LYS A 90 -13.43 1.02 6.26
N LYS A 91 -13.74 -0.19 5.78
CA LYS A 91 -12.76 -1.04 5.06
C LYS A 91 -12.21 -0.36 3.80
N TYR A 92 -13.05 0.31 3.02
CA TYR A 92 -12.59 1.05 1.84
C TYR A 92 -11.70 2.23 2.20
N MET A 93 -12.00 2.92 3.29
CA MET A 93 -11.13 3.97 3.82
C MET A 93 -9.79 3.39 4.28
N ALA A 94 -9.79 2.25 4.97
CA ALA A 94 -8.55 1.56 5.36
C ALA A 94 -7.69 1.19 4.14
N ASP A 95 -8.28 0.68 3.05
CA ASP A 95 -7.51 0.41 1.82
C ASP A 95 -6.81 1.65 1.27
N ILE A 96 -7.51 2.79 1.25
CA ILE A 96 -6.94 4.07 0.80
C ILE A 96 -5.79 4.49 1.73
N LEU A 97 -6.00 4.43 3.05
CA LEU A 97 -4.98 4.78 4.04
C LEU A 97 -3.75 3.87 3.94
N SER A 98 -3.95 2.58 3.70
CA SER A 98 -2.88 1.61 3.50
C SER A 98 -1.96 1.99 2.33
N VAL A 99 -2.53 2.46 1.22
CA VAL A 99 -1.75 2.85 0.04
C VAL A 99 -1.14 4.24 0.20
N LEU A 100 -1.82 5.16 0.89
CA LEU A 100 -1.24 6.47 1.19
C LEU A 100 -0.04 6.34 2.15
N ALA A 101 -0.09 5.39 3.08
CA ALA A 101 0.97 5.12 4.04
C ALA A 101 2.33 4.83 3.36
N LEU A 102 2.35 4.29 2.14
CA LEU A 102 3.56 4.07 1.32
C LEU A 102 4.51 5.27 1.28
N THR A 103 3.95 6.48 1.31
CA THR A 103 4.71 7.72 1.15
C THR A 103 4.59 8.65 2.36
N MET A 104 3.71 8.32 3.30
CA MET A 104 3.27 9.20 4.39
C MET A 104 3.52 8.65 5.79
N SER A 105 3.63 7.32 5.94
CA SER A 105 3.95 6.70 7.21
C SER A 105 5.35 7.13 7.66
N ALA A 106 5.52 7.38 8.95
CA ALA A 106 6.85 7.43 9.51
C ALA A 106 7.50 6.04 9.35
N GLU A 107 8.79 6.01 9.04
CA GLU A 107 9.55 4.78 8.89
C GLU A 107 9.44 3.94 10.18
N GLY A 108 8.98 2.69 10.04
CA GLY A 108 8.79 1.75 11.16
C GLY A 108 7.41 1.70 11.81
N GLU A 109 6.48 2.61 11.47
CA GLU A 109 5.10 2.56 11.99
C GLU A 109 4.24 1.44 11.35
N ARG A 110 4.68 0.88 10.21
CA ARG A 110 3.99 -0.22 9.50
C ARG A 110 2.50 0.06 9.26
N GLU A 111 2.20 1.32 8.94
CA GLU A 111 0.80 1.74 8.77
C GLU A 111 0.16 1.07 7.56
N SER A 112 0.92 0.79 6.51
CA SER A 112 0.41 0.14 5.30
C SER A 112 -0.14 -1.24 5.64
N LEU A 113 0.62 -2.06 6.37
CA LEU A 113 0.22 -3.38 6.84
C LEU A 113 -0.95 -3.29 7.82
N ARG A 114 -0.91 -2.37 8.79
CA ARG A 114 -1.99 -2.19 9.76
C ARG A 114 -3.32 -1.95 9.04
N TYR A 115 -3.37 -1.00 8.11
CA TYR A 115 -4.61 -0.71 7.40
C TYR A 115 -4.96 -1.79 6.38
N ARG A 116 -3.98 -2.54 5.85
CA ARG A 116 -4.27 -3.68 4.97
C ARG A 116 -5.03 -4.78 5.72
N LEU A 117 -4.65 -5.09 6.95
CA LEU A 117 -5.36 -6.06 7.81
C LEU A 117 -6.77 -5.59 8.21
N LEU A 118 -6.99 -4.27 8.27
CA LEU A 118 -8.30 -3.67 8.56
C LEU A 118 -9.13 -3.35 7.29
N GLY A 119 -8.53 -3.57 6.12
CA GLY A 119 -9.05 -3.16 4.82
C GLY A 119 -10.07 -4.12 4.25
N SER A 120 -10.33 -3.98 2.95
CA SER A 120 -11.03 -5.04 2.22
C SER A 120 -10.02 -6.10 1.79
N GLU A 121 -10.39 -7.37 1.92
CA GLU A 121 -9.61 -8.54 1.45
C GLU A 121 -9.54 -8.65 -0.09
N GLY A 122 -9.53 -7.51 -0.79
CA GLY A 122 -9.38 -7.45 -2.24
C GLY A 122 -7.98 -7.86 -2.69
N ASP A 123 -7.81 -8.09 -4.00
CA ASP A 123 -6.53 -8.48 -4.61
C ASP A 123 -5.37 -7.52 -4.24
N ILE A 124 -4.31 -8.08 -3.65
CA ILE A 124 -3.12 -7.33 -3.20
C ILE A 124 -2.40 -6.64 -4.36
N GLY A 125 -2.41 -7.25 -5.55
CA GLY A 125 -1.77 -6.72 -6.75
C GLY A 125 -2.49 -5.51 -7.34
N SER A 126 -3.74 -5.25 -6.92
CA SER A 126 -4.60 -4.23 -7.51
C SER A 126 -4.11 -2.80 -7.33
N TRP A 127 -3.16 -2.59 -6.40
CA TRP A 127 -2.52 -1.32 -6.08
C TRP A 127 -1.13 -1.15 -6.71
N GLY A 128 -0.64 -2.16 -7.43
CA GLY A 128 0.62 -2.12 -8.15
C GLY A 128 1.81 -2.67 -7.36
N HIS A 129 2.90 -2.92 -8.09
CA HIS A 129 4.10 -3.58 -7.57
C HIS A 129 4.74 -2.90 -6.37
N GLU A 130 4.79 -1.56 -6.37
CA GLU A 130 5.44 -0.81 -5.29
C GLU A 130 4.69 -0.98 -3.96
N TYR A 131 3.36 -1.05 -4.01
CA TYR A 131 2.56 -1.34 -2.84
C TYR A 131 2.84 -2.73 -2.29
N VAL A 132 2.86 -3.74 -3.16
CA VAL A 132 3.13 -5.13 -2.80
C VAL A 132 4.54 -5.27 -2.19
N ARG A 133 5.53 -4.60 -2.79
CA ARG A 133 6.90 -4.59 -2.28
C ARG A 133 7.01 -3.96 -0.91
N ASN A 134 6.37 -2.82 -0.69
CA ASN A 134 6.37 -2.18 0.63
C ASN A 134 5.69 -3.06 1.67
N LEU A 135 4.54 -3.66 1.34
CA LEU A 135 3.85 -4.61 2.22
C LEU A 135 4.73 -5.80 2.57
N ALA A 136 5.46 -6.38 1.61
CA ALA A 136 6.38 -7.49 1.86
C ALA A 136 7.40 -7.14 2.95
N GLY A 137 8.02 -5.95 2.86
CA GLY A 137 8.98 -5.48 3.86
C GLY A 137 8.35 -5.23 5.23
N GLU A 138 7.15 -4.62 5.27
CA GLU A 138 6.43 -4.40 6.54
C GLU A 138 6.00 -5.73 7.19
N ILE A 139 5.59 -6.71 6.39
CA ILE A 139 5.20 -8.06 6.85
C ILE A 139 6.41 -8.79 7.42
N ALA A 140 7.55 -8.79 6.74
CA ALA A 140 8.77 -9.42 7.24
C ALA A 140 9.19 -8.86 8.61
N GLN A 141 9.16 -7.52 8.76
CA GLN A 141 9.45 -6.87 10.05
C GLN A 141 8.43 -7.23 11.13
N GLU A 142 7.14 -7.26 10.80
CA GLU A 142 6.09 -7.61 11.74
C GLU A 142 6.13 -9.09 12.13
N PHE A 143 6.44 -9.98 11.19
CA PHE A 143 6.61 -11.41 11.42
C PHE A 143 7.70 -11.66 12.46
N GLN A 144 8.89 -11.09 12.24
CA GLN A 144 10.02 -11.23 13.16
C GLN A 144 9.68 -10.73 14.57
N LYS A 145 8.92 -9.63 14.67
CA LYS A 145 8.45 -9.11 15.95
C LYS A 145 7.46 -10.07 16.62
N ARG A 146 6.43 -10.53 15.89
CA ARG A 146 5.40 -11.43 16.43
C ARG A 146 5.96 -12.79 16.84
N GLN A 147 6.92 -13.31 16.07
CA GLN A 147 7.61 -14.55 16.38
C GLN A 147 8.42 -14.42 17.69
N GLY A 148 9.13 -13.30 17.88
CA GLY A 148 9.85 -13.02 19.13
C GLY A 148 8.94 -12.85 20.36
N ASP A 149 7.73 -12.33 20.15
CA ASP A 149 6.73 -12.09 21.20
C ASP A 149 5.72 -13.26 21.37
N ASP A 150 5.89 -14.38 20.65
CA ASP A 150 4.98 -15.56 20.64
C ASP A 150 3.52 -15.19 20.31
N MET A 151 3.33 -14.28 19.35
CA MET A 151 2.03 -13.81 18.87
C MET A 151 1.55 -14.55 17.62
N PRO A 152 0.23 -14.60 17.35
CA PRO A 152 -0.29 -15.22 16.13
C PRO A 152 0.22 -14.59 14.84
N ILE A 153 0.69 -15.44 13.92
CA ILE A 153 1.23 -15.07 12.61
C ILE A 153 0.34 -15.49 11.44
N ASP A 154 -0.78 -16.17 11.68
CA ASP A 154 -1.62 -16.77 10.64
C ASP A 154 -2.09 -15.73 9.59
N GLU A 155 -2.61 -14.59 10.04
CA GLU A 155 -3.05 -13.48 9.16
C GLU A 155 -1.89 -12.90 8.33
N LEU A 156 -0.66 -12.92 8.86
CA LEU A 156 0.52 -12.48 8.11
C LEU A 156 0.88 -13.50 7.03
N MET A 157 0.84 -14.80 7.36
CA MET A 157 1.15 -15.87 6.42
C MET A 157 0.15 -15.94 5.27
N GLU A 158 -1.13 -15.63 5.50
CA GLU A 158 -2.12 -15.47 4.42
C GLU A 158 -1.74 -14.35 3.45
N LEU A 159 -1.25 -13.21 3.97
CA LEU A 159 -0.75 -12.13 3.12
C LEU A 159 0.54 -12.52 2.40
N VAL A 160 1.46 -13.22 3.05
CA VAL A 160 2.70 -13.73 2.43
C VAL A 160 2.36 -14.58 1.21
N GLN A 161 1.44 -15.53 1.33
CA GLN A 161 1.03 -16.39 0.21
C GLN A 161 0.47 -15.59 -0.97
N GLN A 162 -0.34 -14.55 -0.70
CA GLN A 162 -0.86 -13.66 -1.74
C GLN A 162 0.27 -12.88 -2.43
N ILE A 163 1.22 -12.35 -1.67
CA ILE A 163 2.37 -11.59 -2.20
C ILE A 163 3.28 -12.48 -3.03
N VAL A 164 3.62 -13.68 -2.54
CA VAL A 164 4.48 -14.64 -3.24
C VAL A 164 3.82 -15.06 -4.55
N SER A 165 2.52 -15.38 -4.53
CA SER A 165 1.77 -15.69 -5.75
C SER A 165 1.82 -14.53 -6.75
N PHE A 166 1.67 -13.29 -6.28
CA PHE A 166 1.74 -12.10 -7.12
C PHE A 166 3.14 -11.93 -7.74
N HIS A 167 4.21 -11.96 -6.93
CA HIS A 167 5.58 -11.79 -7.37
C HIS A 167 6.00 -12.86 -8.39
N MET A 168 5.69 -14.12 -8.13
CA MET A 168 6.02 -15.24 -9.02
C MET A 168 5.30 -15.17 -10.37
N LYS A 169 4.09 -14.59 -10.42
CA LYS A 169 3.35 -14.35 -11.68
C LYS A 169 3.85 -13.15 -12.46
N HIS A 170 4.53 -12.21 -11.80
CA HIS A 170 4.96 -10.95 -12.40
C HIS A 170 6.48 -10.81 -12.47
N ASN A 171 7.20 -11.93 -12.59
CA ASN A 171 8.65 -11.95 -12.83
C ASN A 171 9.50 -11.31 -11.70
N ALA A 172 8.96 -11.29 -10.48
CA ALA A 172 9.64 -10.82 -9.28
C ALA A 172 10.03 -12.03 -8.40
N GLU A 173 10.59 -13.07 -9.01
CA GLU A 173 11.01 -14.28 -8.29
C GLU A 173 12.02 -13.99 -7.16
N PRO A 174 13.03 -13.11 -7.34
CA PRO A 174 13.94 -12.73 -6.26
C PRO A 174 13.20 -12.19 -5.02
N GLU A 175 12.25 -11.28 -5.22
CA GLU A 175 11.48 -10.65 -4.13
C GLU A 175 10.56 -11.66 -3.43
N ALA A 176 10.01 -12.64 -4.17
CA ALA A 176 9.26 -13.74 -3.57
C ALA A 176 10.14 -14.62 -2.67
N VAL A 177 11.34 -14.98 -3.17
CA VAL A 177 12.28 -15.82 -2.42
C VAL A 177 12.78 -15.09 -1.17
N ASP A 178 13.16 -13.81 -1.29
CA ASP A 178 13.65 -13.03 -0.16
C ASP A 178 12.59 -12.94 0.95
N LEU A 179 11.33 -12.65 0.61
CA LEU A 179 10.25 -12.63 1.58
C LEU A 179 10.08 -13.98 2.29
N LEU A 180 10.08 -15.09 1.55
CA LEU A 180 9.96 -16.43 2.12
C LEU A 180 11.14 -16.80 3.03
N MET A 181 12.35 -16.34 2.70
CA MET A 181 13.51 -16.50 3.57
C MET A 181 13.36 -15.68 4.86
N GLU A 182 12.84 -14.45 4.78
CA GLU A 182 12.63 -13.59 5.94
C GLU A 182 11.51 -14.09 6.88
N VAL A 183 10.52 -14.82 6.36
CA VAL A 183 9.47 -15.47 7.17
C VAL A 183 9.75 -16.94 7.49
N GLU A 184 10.97 -17.41 7.19
CA GLU A 184 11.45 -18.77 7.50
C GLU A 184 10.60 -19.91 6.91
N ASP A 185 9.87 -19.67 5.83
CA ASP A 185 8.94 -20.64 5.21
C ASP A 185 9.22 -20.82 3.71
N LEU A 186 10.44 -21.26 3.40
CA LEU A 186 10.89 -21.44 2.02
C LEU A 186 10.15 -22.56 1.28
N ASP A 187 9.54 -23.50 1.99
CA ASP A 187 8.84 -24.65 1.40
C ASP A 187 7.62 -24.23 0.58
N LEU A 188 6.96 -23.12 0.95
CA LEU A 188 5.86 -22.51 0.18
C LEU A 188 6.24 -22.18 -1.28
N LEU A 189 7.54 -21.97 -1.55
CA LEU A 189 8.02 -21.67 -2.89
C LEU A 189 7.68 -22.77 -3.90
N VAL A 190 7.67 -24.03 -3.44
CA VAL A 190 7.43 -25.21 -4.30
C VAL A 190 6.03 -25.15 -4.94
N GLU A 191 5.05 -24.57 -4.25
CA GLU A 191 3.67 -24.44 -4.75
C GLU A 191 3.52 -23.39 -5.86
N HIS A 192 4.49 -22.47 -5.97
CA HIS A 192 4.43 -21.34 -6.91
C HIS A 192 5.43 -21.45 -8.07
N VAL A 193 6.34 -22.43 -8.03
CA VAL A 193 7.30 -22.67 -9.10
C VAL A 193 6.65 -23.46 -10.24
N ASP A 194 6.81 -22.95 -11.46
CA ASP A 194 6.33 -23.58 -12.69
C ASP A 194 7.37 -23.52 -13.82
N SER A 195 7.02 -24.07 -14.99
CA SER A 195 7.89 -24.13 -16.16
C SER A 195 8.38 -22.76 -16.69
N THR A 196 7.75 -21.67 -16.30
CA THR A 196 8.04 -20.31 -16.75
C THR A 196 8.96 -19.53 -15.81
N ASN A 197 8.96 -19.87 -14.51
CA ASN A 197 9.74 -19.16 -13.49
C ASN A 197 10.89 -20.00 -12.90
N TYR A 198 10.84 -21.34 -12.94
CA TYR A 198 11.79 -22.22 -12.23
C TYR A 198 13.27 -21.89 -12.47
N LYS A 199 13.66 -21.57 -13.71
CA LYS A 199 15.06 -21.26 -14.04
C LYS A 199 15.55 -20.05 -13.27
N ARG A 200 14.75 -18.98 -13.19
CA ARG A 200 15.10 -17.74 -12.51
C ARG A 200 15.14 -17.95 -11.01
N THR A 201 14.16 -18.65 -10.47
CA THR A 201 14.11 -19.01 -9.05
C THR A 201 15.33 -19.84 -8.63
N CYS A 202 15.68 -20.91 -9.35
CA CYS A 202 16.84 -21.74 -9.03
C CYS A 202 18.17 -20.98 -9.16
N LEU A 203 18.30 -20.13 -10.19
CA LEU A 203 19.48 -19.29 -10.35
C LEU A 203 19.64 -18.33 -9.17
N TYR A 204 18.55 -17.69 -8.74
CA TYR A 204 18.56 -16.78 -7.61
C TYR A 204 18.96 -17.50 -6.31
N LEU A 205 18.30 -18.62 -5.99
CA LEU A 205 18.64 -19.43 -4.81
C LEU A 205 20.12 -19.85 -4.80
N THR A 206 20.67 -20.26 -5.95
CA THR A 206 22.08 -20.68 -6.07
C THR A 206 23.04 -19.49 -5.90
N SER A 207 22.63 -18.27 -6.28
CA SER A 207 23.43 -17.08 -6.03
C SER A 207 23.36 -16.63 -4.57
N SER A 208 22.20 -16.74 -3.93
CA SER A 208 21.98 -16.32 -2.55
C SER A 208 22.55 -17.32 -1.53
N SER A 209 22.83 -18.56 -1.94
CA SER A 209 23.47 -19.58 -1.09
C SER A 209 25.00 -19.51 -1.06
N ARG A 210 25.64 -18.61 -1.83
CA ARG A 210 27.09 -18.46 -1.91
C ARG A 210 27.58 -17.32 -1.00
#